data_AF-A0A378WW20-F1
#
_entry.id   AF-A0A378WW20-F1
#
_cell.length_a   1.000
_cell.length_b   1.000
_cell.length_c   1.000
_cell.angle_alpha   90.00
_cell.angle_beta   90.00
_cell.angle_gamma   90.00
#
_symmetry.space_group_name_H-M   'P 1'
#
loop_
_entity.id
_entity.type
_entity.pdbx_description
1 polymer ?
#
loop_
_entity_poly.entity_id
_entity_poly.type
_entity_poly.pdbx_seq_one_letter_code
_entity_poly.pdbx_strand_id
1 'polypeptide(L)'
;MLPEVGRITELAGGVLRALPPTLWHDAAGPRYPEQWRSLLWKDGALYGIPFKAAAKSLVWYDRYAFGGDRPRDDPRDWTVSQWPQRITAATTRRPLALGGADGWVLADLFGNILYGESAWDYQDLVAAGEPDRPREWDRDAVRATLYRLGTLWAPRGTFPGGIAATLTRQFPESVREVFERRTAAMVVAPDFAEPIVRSCLRRAGRPADAVGVMPFPAVAPGGPRPAIGGGDVIVATAAGAHDALPVLGALTAPAAVSAWIGDYGGFLAPSPRTVPDHPPMLEAVAGELHSWTAFDFADLIGAAGRRDGLWRVLTDLLITVGDGHAERLDAAVDHAVRALDEFERRAR
;
A
#
# COMPACT_ATOMS: atom_id res chain seq x y z
N MET A 1 3.18 -3.29 19.09
CA MET A 1 3.19 -2.77 17.72
C MET A 1 1.76 -2.66 17.26
N LEU A 2 1.36 -1.50 16.76
CA LEU A 2 0.08 -1.28 16.11
C LEU A 2 0.35 -1.02 14.63
N PRO A 3 -0.05 -1.93 13.72
CA PRO A 3 0.08 -1.70 12.29
C PRO A 3 -0.98 -0.71 11.76
N GLU A 4 -2.07 -0.54 12.50
CA GLU A 4 -3.21 0.29 12.10
C GLU A 4 -3.08 1.71 12.66
N VAL A 5 -2.27 2.52 12.01
CA VAL A 5 -1.95 3.87 12.49
C VAL A 5 -3.20 4.77 12.57
N GLY A 6 -4.19 4.57 11.69
CA GLY A 6 -5.47 5.30 11.72
C GLY A 6 -6.26 5.14 13.03
N ARG A 7 -5.98 4.11 13.84
CA ARG A 7 -6.67 3.86 15.12
C ARG A 7 -6.09 4.59 16.31
N ILE A 8 -4.95 5.27 16.16
CA ILE A 8 -4.32 5.96 17.29
C ILE A 8 -5.27 6.99 17.91
N THR A 9 -5.94 7.80 17.10
CA THR A 9 -6.88 8.84 17.57
C THR A 9 -8.09 8.25 18.32
N GLU A 10 -8.61 7.11 17.85
CA GLU A 10 -9.71 6.37 18.49
C GLU A 10 -9.28 5.86 19.87
N LEU A 11 -8.07 5.30 19.97
CA LEU A 11 -7.58 4.60 21.17
C LEU A 11 -6.90 5.53 22.19
N ALA A 12 -6.53 6.74 21.77
CA ALA A 12 -5.81 7.73 22.58
C ALA A 12 -6.60 8.18 23.83
N GLY A 13 -5.92 8.20 24.97
CA GLY A 13 -6.45 8.66 26.26
C GLY A 13 -7.32 7.65 27.00
N GLY A 14 -7.78 6.60 26.31
CA GLY A 14 -8.48 5.46 26.91
C GLY A 14 -7.60 4.21 26.95
N VAL A 15 -7.44 3.58 25.79
CA VAL A 15 -6.66 2.33 25.66
C VAL A 15 -5.17 2.61 25.63
N LEU A 16 -4.75 3.74 25.04
CA LEU A 16 -3.35 4.14 24.93
C LEU A 16 -2.99 5.20 25.98
N ARG A 17 -1.80 5.05 26.57
CA ARG A 17 -1.18 6.04 27.43
C ARG A 17 -0.39 7.05 26.60
N ALA A 18 -0.45 8.31 26.99
CA ALA A 18 0.39 9.36 26.41
C ALA A 18 1.89 9.08 26.65
N LEU A 19 2.70 9.31 25.63
CA LEU A 19 4.13 9.12 25.63
C LEU A 19 4.86 10.46 25.86
N PRO A 20 6.05 10.46 26.46
CA PRO A 20 6.86 11.67 26.60
C PRO A 20 7.19 12.29 25.24
N PRO A 21 6.99 13.60 25.05
CA PRO A 21 7.38 14.30 23.81
C PRO A 21 8.87 14.18 23.47
N THR A 22 9.72 13.85 24.46
CA THR A 22 11.15 13.59 24.28
C THR A 22 11.44 12.38 23.39
N LEU A 23 10.48 11.47 23.19
CA LEU A 23 10.60 10.39 22.21
C LEU A 23 10.43 10.90 20.77
N TRP A 24 9.82 12.06 20.56
CA TRP A 24 9.61 12.68 19.25
C TRP A 24 10.63 13.79 18.94
N HIS A 25 10.95 14.61 19.93
CA HIS A 25 11.90 15.72 19.81
C HIS A 25 13.03 15.55 20.83
N ASP A 26 14.27 15.73 20.39
CA ASP A 26 15.43 15.79 21.27
C ASP A 26 16.22 17.09 21.05
N ALA A 27 17.40 17.21 21.66
CA ALA A 27 18.25 18.40 21.54
C ALA A 27 18.67 18.72 20.09
N ALA A 28 18.59 17.76 19.17
CA ALA A 28 18.86 17.95 17.74
C ALA A 28 17.59 18.27 16.93
N GLY A 29 16.42 18.41 17.58
CA GLY A 29 15.15 18.74 16.95
C GLY A 29 14.22 17.52 16.76
N PRO A 30 13.28 17.56 15.79
CA PRO A 30 12.38 16.45 15.52
C PRO A 30 13.13 15.21 15.01
N ARG A 31 12.72 14.04 15.50
CA ARG A 31 13.27 12.73 15.10
C ARG A 31 12.52 12.12 13.92
N TYR A 32 11.30 12.56 13.66
CA TYR A 32 10.41 12.02 12.63
C TYR A 32 9.87 13.14 11.73
N PRO A 33 9.56 12.84 10.46
CA PRO A 33 8.88 13.77 9.56
C PRO A 33 7.51 14.24 10.11
N GLU A 34 7.13 15.47 9.78
CA GLU A 34 5.91 16.11 10.29
C GLU A 34 4.63 15.40 9.85
N GLN A 35 4.66 14.70 8.71
CA GLN A 35 3.51 13.95 8.19
C GLN A 35 3.04 12.85 9.14
N TRP A 36 3.92 12.34 10.03
CA TRP A 36 3.52 11.40 11.09
C TRP A 36 2.73 12.07 12.21
N ARG A 37 2.86 13.40 12.39
CA ARG A 37 2.33 14.10 13.57
C ARG A 37 0.81 14.02 13.63
N SER A 38 0.13 14.25 12.51
CA SER A 38 -1.34 14.18 12.42
C SER A 38 -1.89 12.78 12.75
N LEU A 39 -1.07 11.75 12.60
CA LEU A 39 -1.44 10.37 12.84
C LEU A 39 -1.23 9.93 14.29
N LEU A 40 -0.21 10.50 14.96
CA LEU A 40 0.32 9.96 16.23
C LEU A 40 0.06 10.86 17.43
N TRP A 41 -0.52 12.03 17.21
CA TRP A 41 -0.83 13.01 18.23
C TRP A 41 -2.34 13.26 18.30
N LYS A 42 -2.85 13.42 19.51
CA LYS A 42 -4.23 13.85 19.77
C LYS A 42 -4.22 14.88 20.89
N ASP A 43 -4.89 16.02 20.67
CA ASP A 43 -4.99 17.12 21.64
C ASP A 43 -3.63 17.58 22.20
N GLY A 44 -2.60 17.58 21.35
CA GLY A 44 -1.23 17.98 21.72
C GLY A 44 -0.43 16.92 22.49
N ALA A 45 -0.99 15.74 22.76
CA ALA A 45 -0.29 14.61 23.38
C ALA A 45 0.09 13.53 22.36
N LEU A 46 1.28 12.94 22.53
CA LEU A 46 1.84 11.88 21.69
C LEU A 46 1.33 10.52 22.15
N TYR A 47 0.85 9.66 21.25
CA TYR A 47 0.31 8.33 21.59
C TYR A 47 0.97 7.17 20.85
N GLY A 48 1.82 7.44 19.87
CA GLY A 48 2.58 6.41 19.16
C GLY A 48 3.90 6.94 18.61
N ILE A 49 4.86 6.05 18.42
CA ILE A 49 6.15 6.37 17.80
C ILE A 49 6.34 5.52 16.55
N PRO A 50 6.73 6.10 15.40
CA PRO A 50 7.05 5.32 14.22
C PRO A 50 8.19 4.34 14.50
N PHE A 51 7.98 3.07 14.19
CA PHE A 51 9.02 2.04 14.23
C PHE A 51 9.49 1.65 12.85
N LYS A 52 8.53 1.45 11.94
CA LYS A 52 8.77 1.11 10.55
C LYS A 52 7.93 2.01 9.66
N ALA A 53 8.52 2.57 8.62
CA ALA A 53 7.80 3.17 7.51
C ALA A 53 7.59 2.13 6.39
N ALA A 54 6.62 2.40 5.52
CA ALA A 54 6.40 1.65 4.30
C ALA A 54 6.09 2.59 3.14
N ALA A 55 6.61 2.29 1.95
CA ALA A 55 6.25 2.93 0.69
C ALA A 55 5.28 2.00 -0.04
N LYS A 56 4.00 2.37 -0.11
CA LYS A 56 2.91 1.52 -0.62
C LYS A 56 2.57 1.79 -2.09
N SER A 57 3.12 2.85 -2.66
CA SER A 57 2.97 3.24 -4.06
C SER A 57 4.14 2.75 -4.91
N LEU A 58 4.35 1.44 -4.95
CA LEU A 58 5.43 0.82 -5.73
C LEU A 58 4.91 -0.29 -6.64
N VAL A 59 5.62 -0.48 -7.75
CA VAL A 59 5.39 -1.57 -8.69
C VAL A 59 6.71 -2.31 -8.91
N TRP A 60 6.66 -3.62 -8.69
CA TRP A 60 7.78 -4.52 -8.87
C TRP A 60 7.58 -5.31 -10.15
N TYR A 61 8.63 -5.44 -10.94
CA TYR A 61 8.54 -6.12 -12.23
C TYR A 61 9.81 -6.90 -12.58
N ASP A 62 9.63 -7.95 -13.37
CA ASP A 62 10.74 -8.70 -13.94
C ASP A 62 11.24 -7.98 -15.19
N ARG A 63 12.44 -7.37 -15.14
CA ARG A 63 13.01 -6.63 -16.27
C ARG A 63 13.14 -7.49 -17.53
N TYR A 64 13.37 -8.79 -17.39
CA TYR A 64 13.45 -9.70 -18.55
C TYR A 64 12.08 -10.02 -19.15
N ALA A 65 10.97 -9.73 -18.47
CA ALA A 65 9.64 -9.76 -19.10
C ALA A 65 9.49 -8.65 -20.16
N PHE A 66 10.31 -7.60 -20.10
CA PHE A 66 10.23 -6.39 -20.93
C PHE A 66 11.48 -6.14 -21.79
N GLY A 67 12.31 -7.16 -22.02
CA GLY A 67 13.51 -7.03 -22.87
C GLY A 67 14.81 -6.67 -22.13
N GLY A 68 14.82 -6.73 -20.80
CA GLY A 68 16.03 -6.60 -19.98
C GLY A 68 16.59 -5.17 -19.95
N ASP A 69 17.86 -5.00 -20.30
CA ASP A 69 18.55 -3.70 -20.26
C ASP A 69 18.22 -2.75 -21.41
N ARG A 70 17.54 -3.24 -22.44
CA ARG A 70 17.15 -2.46 -23.61
C ARG A 70 15.67 -2.68 -23.94
N PRO A 71 14.76 -2.29 -23.03
CA PRO A 71 13.33 -2.38 -23.33
C PRO A 71 13.00 -1.51 -24.55
N ARG A 72 12.11 -2.01 -25.41
CA ARG A 72 11.59 -1.20 -26.53
C ARG A 72 10.60 -0.13 -26.07
N ASP A 73 9.86 -0.46 -25.01
CA ASP A 73 8.89 0.41 -24.34
C ASP A 73 9.04 0.14 -22.83
N ASP A 74 9.45 1.16 -22.08
CA ASP A 74 9.83 1.00 -20.68
C ASP A 74 8.58 1.12 -19.77
N PRO A 75 8.29 0.12 -18.91
CA PRO A 75 7.12 0.18 -18.04
C PRO A 75 7.10 1.38 -17.09
N ARG A 76 8.24 2.02 -16.84
CA ARG A 76 8.37 3.23 -15.99
C ARG A 76 7.69 4.45 -16.59
N ASP A 77 7.48 4.47 -17.90
CA ASP A 77 6.87 5.61 -18.62
C ASP A 77 5.37 5.41 -18.84
N TRP A 78 4.79 4.32 -18.34
CA TRP A 78 3.40 3.96 -18.59
C TRP A 78 2.48 4.52 -17.53
N THR A 79 1.30 4.97 -17.93
CA THR A 79 0.22 5.31 -16.99
C THR A 79 -0.65 4.10 -16.69
N VAL A 80 -1.40 4.12 -15.60
CA VAL A 80 -2.35 3.04 -15.27
C VAL A 80 -3.35 2.84 -16.41
N SER A 81 -3.82 3.92 -17.05
CA SER A 81 -4.73 3.85 -18.19
C SER A 81 -4.16 3.15 -19.42
N GLN A 82 -2.83 3.06 -19.54
CA GLN A 82 -2.14 2.42 -20.66
C GLN A 82 -1.76 0.96 -20.38
N TRP A 83 -1.79 0.53 -19.11
CA TRP A 83 -1.37 -0.81 -18.72
C TRP A 83 -2.06 -1.95 -19.49
N PRO A 84 -3.40 -1.95 -19.69
CA PRO A 84 -4.07 -3.06 -20.36
C PRO A 84 -3.50 -3.35 -21.76
N GLN A 85 -3.21 -2.29 -22.53
CA GLN A 85 -2.67 -2.43 -23.88
C GLN A 85 -1.15 -2.63 -23.87
N ARG A 86 -0.40 -1.82 -23.10
CA ARG A 86 1.07 -1.79 -23.16
C ARG A 86 1.72 -3.04 -22.58
N ILE A 87 1.23 -3.55 -21.45
CA ILE A 87 1.82 -4.76 -20.86
C ILE A 87 1.67 -5.94 -21.83
N THR A 88 0.46 -6.13 -22.37
CA THR A 88 0.15 -7.22 -23.33
C THR A 88 0.99 -7.12 -24.61
N ALA A 89 1.30 -5.91 -25.07
CA ALA A 89 2.16 -5.71 -26.24
C ALA A 89 3.65 -5.98 -25.96
N ALA A 90 4.10 -5.76 -24.72
CA ALA A 90 5.50 -5.84 -24.35
C ALA A 90 5.95 -7.23 -23.89
N THR A 91 5.02 -8.11 -23.49
CA THR A 91 5.37 -9.42 -22.92
C THR A 91 4.36 -10.51 -23.25
N THR A 92 4.81 -11.76 -23.29
CA THR A 92 3.95 -12.95 -23.42
C THR A 92 3.50 -13.53 -22.07
N ARG A 93 4.01 -12.98 -20.96
CA ARG A 93 3.61 -13.36 -19.61
C ARG A 93 2.24 -12.77 -19.27
N ARG A 94 1.62 -13.29 -18.21
CA ARG A 94 0.42 -12.67 -17.65
C ARG A 94 0.77 -11.24 -17.19
N PRO A 95 -0.07 -10.23 -17.46
CA PRO A 95 0.26 -8.85 -17.10
C PRO A 95 0.61 -8.66 -15.63
N LEU A 96 -0.26 -9.15 -14.74
CA LEU A 96 -0.17 -8.86 -13.31
C LEU A 96 -0.27 -10.13 -12.47
N ALA A 97 0.44 -10.14 -11.35
CA ALA A 97 0.12 -11.00 -10.22
C ALA A 97 -0.62 -10.19 -9.16
N LEU A 98 -1.61 -10.81 -8.50
CA LEU A 98 -2.41 -10.17 -7.46
C LEU A 98 -2.66 -11.17 -6.32
N GLY A 99 -2.43 -10.72 -5.09
CA GLY A 99 -2.68 -11.47 -3.87
C GLY A 99 -4.10 -11.28 -3.36
N GLY A 100 -5.10 -11.74 -4.11
CA GLY A 100 -6.52 -11.48 -3.83
C GLY A 100 -7.07 -12.12 -2.54
N ALA A 101 -6.34 -13.06 -1.92
CA ALA A 101 -6.71 -13.60 -0.61
C ALA A 101 -6.51 -12.56 0.51
N ASP A 102 -5.63 -11.59 0.30
CA ASP A 102 -5.31 -10.55 1.25
C ASP A 102 -6.04 -9.25 0.84
N GLY A 103 -7.20 -8.99 1.44
CA GLY A 103 -8.07 -7.86 1.04
C GLY A 103 -7.39 -6.48 1.06
N TRP A 104 -6.36 -6.31 1.91
CA TRP A 104 -5.56 -5.09 1.93
C TRP A 104 -4.80 -4.84 0.62
N VAL A 105 -4.40 -5.89 -0.11
CA VAL A 105 -3.74 -5.73 -1.42
C VAL A 105 -4.68 -5.09 -2.42
N LEU A 106 -5.96 -5.48 -2.42
CA LEU A 106 -6.98 -4.86 -3.27
C LEU A 106 -7.20 -3.40 -2.88
N ALA A 107 -7.27 -3.14 -1.57
CA ALA A 107 -7.46 -1.80 -1.04
C ALA A 107 -6.27 -0.86 -1.33
N ASP A 108 -5.04 -1.37 -1.33
CA ASP A 108 -3.84 -0.63 -1.73
C ASP A 108 -3.92 -0.19 -3.20
N LEU A 109 -4.33 -1.08 -4.12
CA LEU A 109 -4.56 -0.70 -5.52
C LEU A 109 -5.65 0.37 -5.64
N PHE A 110 -6.75 0.21 -4.91
CA PHE A 110 -7.83 1.20 -4.88
C PHE A 110 -7.32 2.56 -4.39
N GLY A 111 -6.61 2.61 -3.26
CA GLY A 111 -6.08 3.86 -2.71
C GLY A 111 -5.11 4.57 -3.65
N ASN A 112 -4.20 3.82 -4.30
CA ASN A 112 -3.28 4.37 -5.29
C ASN A 112 -4.00 4.99 -6.49
N ILE A 113 -5.02 4.31 -7.02
CA ILE A 113 -5.78 4.83 -8.16
C ILE A 113 -6.67 6.00 -7.72
N LEU A 114 -7.38 5.90 -6.59
CA LEU A 114 -8.22 6.98 -6.07
C LEU A 114 -7.44 8.26 -5.84
N TYR A 115 -6.24 8.17 -5.26
CA TYR A 115 -5.37 9.33 -5.10
C TYR A 115 -5.00 9.95 -6.45
N GLY A 116 -4.70 9.11 -7.45
CA GLY A 116 -4.37 9.55 -8.81
C GLY A 116 -5.57 10.15 -9.57
N GLU A 117 -6.80 9.69 -9.31
CA GLU A 117 -8.03 10.28 -9.84
C GLU A 117 -8.35 11.62 -9.15
N SER A 118 -8.29 11.65 -7.82
CA SER A 118 -8.61 12.83 -7.01
C SER A 118 -7.99 12.72 -5.63
N ALA A 119 -6.85 13.39 -5.44
CA ALA A 119 -6.24 13.54 -4.11
C ALA A 119 -7.16 14.29 -3.14
N TRP A 120 -8.07 15.14 -3.64
CA TRP A 120 -9.07 15.82 -2.82
C TRP A 120 -10.09 14.82 -2.26
N ASP A 121 -10.70 13.98 -3.11
CA ASP A 121 -11.67 12.97 -2.64
C ASP A 121 -11.03 11.95 -1.71
N TYR A 122 -9.78 11.58 -1.97
CA TYR A 122 -9.00 10.73 -1.06
C TYR A 122 -8.99 11.31 0.35
N GLN A 123 -8.58 12.58 0.50
CA GLN A 123 -8.46 13.23 1.81
C GLN A 123 -9.82 13.50 2.44
N ASP A 124 -10.82 13.85 1.62
CA ASP A 124 -12.15 14.15 2.11
C ASP A 124 -12.86 12.91 2.67
N LEU A 125 -12.73 11.75 1.99
CA LEU A 125 -13.21 10.46 2.48
C LEU A 125 -12.46 10.00 3.74
N VAL A 126 -11.16 10.25 3.82
CA VAL A 126 -10.35 9.98 5.03
C VAL A 126 -10.84 10.81 6.22
N ALA A 127 -11.12 12.09 6.02
CA ALA A 127 -11.51 13.02 7.07
C ALA A 127 -13.00 12.88 7.48
N ALA A 128 -13.77 12.06 6.76
CA ALA A 128 -15.16 11.74 7.07
C ALA A 128 -15.26 10.36 7.76
N GLY A 129 -16.48 9.93 8.06
CA GLY A 129 -16.79 8.66 8.72
C GLY A 129 -17.18 8.78 10.19
N GLU A 130 -17.18 10.00 10.73
CA GLU A 130 -17.78 10.28 12.03
C GLU A 130 -19.32 10.31 11.91
N PRO A 131 -20.07 10.06 13.01
CA PRO A 131 -21.53 10.00 12.95
C PRO A 131 -22.21 11.26 12.38
N ASP A 132 -21.61 12.43 12.59
CA ASP A 132 -22.08 13.74 12.12
C ASP A 132 -21.60 14.08 10.70
N ARG A 133 -20.55 13.41 10.21
CA ARG A 133 -19.99 13.59 8.87
C ARG A 133 -19.68 12.22 8.22
N PRO A 134 -20.69 11.51 7.70
CA PRO A 134 -20.48 10.23 7.03
C PRO A 134 -19.68 10.37 5.74
N ARG A 135 -19.07 9.27 5.29
CA ARG A 135 -18.47 9.22 3.95
C ARG A 135 -19.57 9.15 2.89
N GLU A 136 -19.38 9.92 1.83
CA GLU A 136 -20.22 9.88 0.62
C GLU A 136 -19.43 9.17 -0.48
N TRP A 137 -19.75 7.90 -0.78
CA TRP A 137 -18.97 7.10 -1.71
C TRP A 137 -19.38 7.29 -3.17
N ASP A 138 -20.59 7.77 -3.42
CA ASP A 138 -21.09 8.05 -4.76
C ASP A 138 -20.49 9.33 -5.36
N ARG A 139 -19.21 9.25 -5.74
CA ARG A 139 -18.42 10.33 -6.35
C ARG A 139 -17.81 9.89 -7.66
N ASP A 140 -17.61 10.85 -8.56
CA ASP A 140 -17.00 10.60 -9.87
C ASP A 140 -15.62 9.93 -9.75
N ALA A 141 -14.76 10.39 -8.83
CA ALA A 141 -13.43 9.80 -8.63
C ALA A 141 -13.47 8.37 -8.09
N VAL A 142 -14.42 8.05 -7.20
CA VAL A 142 -14.61 6.68 -6.67
C VAL A 142 -15.10 5.76 -7.78
N ARG A 143 -16.09 6.20 -8.56
CA ARG A 143 -16.59 5.45 -9.73
C ARG A 143 -15.51 5.23 -10.78
N ALA A 144 -14.74 6.26 -11.11
CA ALA A 144 -13.61 6.17 -12.04
C ALA A 144 -12.55 5.18 -11.54
N THR A 145 -12.24 5.20 -10.25
CA THR A 145 -11.32 4.25 -9.61
C THR A 145 -11.80 2.81 -9.77
N LEU A 146 -13.05 2.51 -9.41
CA LEU A 146 -13.64 1.19 -9.53
C LEU A 146 -13.69 0.73 -10.98
N TYR A 147 -14.05 1.63 -11.91
CA TYR A 147 -14.07 1.34 -13.34
C TYR A 147 -12.68 0.99 -13.87
N ARG A 148 -11.63 1.71 -13.43
CA ARG A 148 -10.25 1.45 -13.84
C ARG A 148 -9.73 0.12 -13.30
N LEU A 149 -10.03 -0.20 -12.05
CA LEU A 149 -9.72 -1.52 -11.46
C LEU A 149 -10.41 -2.63 -12.24
N GLY A 150 -11.71 -2.50 -12.48
CA GLY A 150 -12.45 -3.50 -13.22
C GLY A 150 -11.98 -3.65 -14.67
N THR A 151 -11.62 -2.55 -15.35
CA THR A 151 -11.02 -2.59 -16.69
C THR A 151 -9.69 -3.35 -16.70
N LEU A 152 -8.87 -3.19 -15.66
CA LEU A 152 -7.60 -3.88 -15.52
C LEU A 152 -7.80 -5.38 -15.24
N TRP A 153 -8.80 -5.73 -14.45
CA TRP A 153 -9.05 -7.09 -13.97
C TRP A 153 -9.89 -7.94 -14.91
N ALA A 154 -10.74 -7.32 -15.72
CA ALA A 154 -11.70 -8.04 -16.56
C ALA A 154 -11.09 -8.93 -17.65
N PRO A 155 -10.01 -8.55 -18.36
CA PRO A 155 -9.51 -9.36 -19.46
C PRO A 155 -9.09 -10.78 -19.04
N ARG A 156 -9.44 -11.76 -19.88
CA ARG A 156 -9.00 -13.14 -19.67
C ARG A 156 -7.49 -13.20 -19.68
N GLY A 157 -6.94 -13.82 -18.64
CA GLY A 157 -5.51 -14.00 -18.56
C GLY A 157 -4.73 -12.76 -18.14
N THR A 158 -5.37 -11.80 -17.46
CA THR A 158 -4.67 -10.78 -16.68
C THR A 158 -3.81 -11.43 -15.59
N PHE A 159 -4.35 -12.43 -14.89
CA PHE A 159 -3.71 -13.08 -13.73
C PHE A 159 -3.30 -14.54 -14.00
N PRO A 160 -2.17 -15.01 -13.45
CA PRO A 160 -1.81 -16.43 -13.44
C PRO A 160 -2.89 -17.29 -12.78
N GLY A 161 -3.45 -18.23 -13.54
CA GLY A 161 -4.49 -19.15 -13.07
C GLY A 161 -5.92 -18.59 -13.02
N GLY A 162 -6.15 -17.37 -13.54
CA GLY A 162 -7.48 -16.74 -13.53
C GLY A 162 -7.92 -16.26 -12.14
N ILE A 163 -9.19 -15.85 -12.02
CA ILE A 163 -9.71 -15.21 -10.81
C ILE A 163 -9.75 -16.17 -9.63
N ALA A 164 -10.13 -17.43 -9.85
CA ALA A 164 -10.18 -18.44 -8.80
C ALA A 164 -8.82 -18.62 -8.10
N ALA A 165 -7.73 -18.69 -8.87
CA ALA A 165 -6.39 -18.75 -8.29
C ALA A 165 -6.04 -17.46 -7.55
N THR A 166 -6.33 -16.29 -8.13
CA THR A 166 -6.10 -14.98 -7.52
C THR A 166 -6.76 -14.82 -6.15
N LEU A 167 -8.00 -15.28 -5.98
CA LEU A 167 -8.74 -15.19 -4.71
C LEU A 167 -8.15 -16.06 -3.58
N THR A 168 -7.35 -17.08 -3.93
CA THR A 168 -6.66 -17.94 -2.96
C THR A 168 -5.19 -17.58 -2.79
N ARG A 169 -4.67 -16.69 -3.64
CA ARG A 169 -3.26 -16.30 -3.66
C ARG A 169 -3.02 -15.21 -2.62
N GLN A 170 -2.08 -15.46 -1.71
CA GLN A 170 -1.60 -14.47 -0.76
C GLN A 170 -0.50 -13.60 -1.37
N PHE A 171 -0.25 -12.44 -0.76
CA PHE A 171 0.74 -11.45 -1.15
C PHE A 171 2.15 -12.03 -1.43
N PRO A 172 2.73 -12.90 -0.56
CA PRO A 172 4.02 -13.48 -0.86
C PRO A 172 4.00 -14.34 -2.13
N GLU A 173 2.92 -15.09 -2.36
CA GLU A 173 2.78 -15.90 -3.58
C GLU A 173 2.62 -15.02 -4.83
N SER A 174 1.95 -13.85 -4.76
CA SER A 174 1.90 -12.94 -5.92
C SER A 174 3.27 -12.38 -6.31
N VAL A 175 4.14 -12.10 -5.34
CA VAL A 175 5.53 -11.72 -5.63
C VAL A 175 6.30 -12.87 -6.29
N ARG A 176 6.05 -14.11 -5.84
CA ARG A 176 6.67 -15.32 -6.44
C ARG A 176 6.22 -15.58 -7.87
N GLU A 177 4.97 -15.27 -8.23
CA GLU A 177 4.51 -15.38 -9.62
C GLU A 177 5.37 -14.54 -10.58
N VAL A 178 5.89 -13.40 -10.13
CA VAL A 178 6.76 -12.53 -10.94
C VAL A 178 8.21 -13.00 -10.94
N PHE A 179 8.81 -13.16 -9.76
CA PHE A 179 10.27 -13.30 -9.65
C PHE A 179 10.77 -14.75 -9.62
N GLU A 180 9.96 -15.70 -9.15
CA GLU A 180 10.32 -17.11 -9.04
C GLU A 180 9.71 -17.95 -10.16
N ARG A 181 8.37 -17.94 -10.28
CA ARG A 181 7.63 -18.73 -11.28
C ARG A 181 7.63 -18.09 -12.66
N ARG A 182 7.76 -16.76 -12.72
CA ARG A 182 7.81 -15.95 -13.96
C ARG A 182 6.56 -16.12 -14.84
N THR A 183 5.42 -16.40 -14.22
CA THR A 183 4.11 -16.54 -14.85
C THR A 183 3.46 -15.18 -15.07
N ALA A 184 3.84 -14.16 -14.28
CA ALA A 184 3.44 -12.77 -14.45
C ALA A 184 4.63 -11.85 -14.73
N ALA A 185 4.34 -10.66 -15.27
CA ALA A 185 5.34 -9.65 -15.58
C ALA A 185 5.56 -8.65 -14.43
N MET A 186 4.48 -8.26 -13.74
CA MET A 186 4.51 -7.20 -12.71
C MET A 186 3.63 -7.56 -11.51
N VAL A 187 3.90 -6.92 -10.36
CA VAL A 187 3.06 -6.95 -9.16
C VAL A 187 3.10 -5.55 -8.51
N VAL A 188 1.92 -5.01 -8.19
CA VAL A 188 1.81 -3.80 -7.37
C VAL A 188 2.00 -4.26 -5.92
N ALA A 189 3.03 -3.75 -5.26
CA ALA A 189 3.41 -4.23 -3.95
C ALA A 189 4.23 -3.18 -3.19
N PRO A 190 4.09 -3.07 -1.86
CA PRO A 190 4.90 -2.16 -1.06
C PRO A 190 6.38 -2.53 -1.03
N ASP A 191 7.21 -1.66 -0.45
CA ASP A 191 8.65 -1.88 -0.25
C ASP A 191 8.96 -3.21 0.46
N PHE A 192 8.08 -3.66 1.35
CA PHE A 192 8.27 -4.89 2.11
C PHE A 192 8.11 -6.17 1.28
N ALA A 193 7.91 -6.07 -0.04
CA ALA A 193 8.11 -7.16 -0.99
C ALA A 193 9.60 -7.52 -1.17
N GLU A 194 10.53 -6.59 -0.93
CA GLU A 194 11.98 -6.77 -1.10
C GLU A 194 12.52 -8.11 -0.58
N PRO A 195 12.26 -8.54 0.67
CA PRO A 195 12.84 -9.77 1.20
C PRO A 195 12.25 -11.01 0.51
N ILE A 196 11.00 -10.93 0.04
CA ILE A 196 10.37 -12.00 -0.75
C ILE A 196 11.05 -12.06 -2.12
N VAL A 197 11.25 -10.93 -2.79
CA VAL A 197 11.95 -10.84 -4.09
C VAL A 197 13.37 -11.41 -3.96
N ARG A 198 14.14 -10.96 -2.97
CA ARG A 198 15.49 -11.47 -2.69
C ARG A 198 15.50 -12.98 -2.50
N SER A 199 14.53 -13.52 -1.76
CA SER A 199 14.35 -14.96 -1.55
C SER A 199 13.99 -15.70 -2.84
N CYS A 200 13.14 -15.12 -3.70
CA CYS A 200 12.78 -15.64 -5.01
C CYS A 200 14.00 -15.75 -5.94
N LEU A 201 14.80 -14.68 -6.03
CA LEU A 201 15.99 -14.66 -6.88
C LEU A 201 16.99 -15.74 -6.47
N ARG A 202 17.25 -15.90 -5.17
CA ARG A 202 18.13 -16.97 -4.67
C ARG A 202 17.61 -18.36 -5.04
N ARG A 203 16.33 -18.65 -4.81
CA ARG A 203 15.73 -19.94 -5.15
C ARG A 203 15.75 -20.23 -6.65
N ALA A 204 15.53 -19.20 -7.47
CA ALA A 204 15.50 -19.31 -8.92
C ALA A 204 16.89 -19.19 -9.57
N GLY A 205 17.96 -18.95 -8.80
CA GLY A 205 19.31 -18.76 -9.32
C GLY A 205 19.44 -17.54 -10.25
N ARG A 206 18.73 -16.45 -9.94
CA ARG A 206 18.63 -15.26 -10.79
C ARG A 206 19.48 -14.10 -10.26
N PRO A 207 20.08 -13.29 -11.15
CA PRO A 207 20.81 -12.10 -10.75
C PRO A 207 19.87 -10.97 -10.29
N ALA A 208 20.41 -10.01 -9.53
CA ALA A 208 19.66 -8.89 -8.96
C ALA A 208 19.15 -7.89 -10.01
N ASP A 209 19.85 -7.75 -11.14
CA ASP A 209 19.46 -6.90 -12.27
C ASP A 209 18.17 -7.37 -12.97
N ALA A 210 17.68 -8.57 -12.66
CA ALA A 210 16.36 -9.04 -13.07
C ALA A 210 15.22 -8.20 -12.47
N VAL A 211 15.48 -7.48 -11.37
CA VAL A 211 14.47 -6.74 -10.62
C VAL A 211 14.37 -5.32 -11.13
N GLY A 212 13.15 -4.91 -11.46
CA GLY A 212 12.77 -3.52 -11.61
C GLY A 212 11.83 -3.12 -10.47
N VAL A 213 12.06 -1.93 -9.92
CA VAL A 213 11.14 -1.27 -8.99
C VAL A 213 10.90 0.13 -9.52
N MET A 214 9.64 0.54 -9.53
CA MET A 214 9.25 1.88 -9.95
C MET A 214 8.14 2.43 -9.05
N PRO A 215 8.02 3.76 -8.93
CA PRO A 215 6.86 4.37 -8.30
C PRO A 215 5.58 3.93 -9.01
N PHE A 216 4.48 3.84 -8.27
CA PHE A 216 3.18 3.61 -8.88
C PHE A 216 2.86 4.76 -9.85
N PRO A 217 2.47 4.46 -11.09
CA PRO A 217 2.37 5.48 -12.11
C PRO A 217 1.15 6.38 -11.91
N ALA A 218 1.19 7.54 -12.57
CA ALA A 218 0.00 8.38 -12.68
C ALA A 218 -1.12 7.61 -13.39
N VAL A 219 -2.36 7.94 -13.05
CA VAL A 219 -3.54 7.34 -13.67
C VAL A 219 -3.57 7.63 -15.18
N ALA A 220 -3.28 8.89 -15.55
CA ALA A 220 -3.27 9.40 -16.91
C ALA A 220 -2.07 10.34 -17.14
N PRO A 221 -1.69 10.63 -18.40
CA PRO A 221 -0.55 11.48 -18.69
C PRO A 221 -0.70 12.87 -18.07
N GLY A 222 0.35 13.35 -17.40
CA GLY A 222 0.35 14.65 -16.71
C GLY A 222 -0.41 14.68 -15.39
N GLY A 223 -1.04 13.57 -14.97
CA GLY A 223 -1.71 13.45 -13.68
C GLY A 223 -0.73 13.29 -12.50
N PRO A 224 -1.21 13.48 -11.25
CA PRO A 224 -0.39 13.25 -10.07
C PRO A 224 -0.02 11.78 -9.94
N ARG A 225 1.20 11.51 -9.46
CA ARG A 225 1.62 10.18 -9.03
C ARG A 225 1.25 9.99 -7.55
N PRO A 226 0.63 8.86 -7.17
CA PRO A 226 0.40 8.58 -5.76
C PRO A 226 1.74 8.31 -5.06
N ALA A 227 1.88 8.91 -3.87
CA ALA A 227 2.95 8.63 -2.93
C ALA A 227 2.28 8.35 -1.58
N ILE A 228 1.90 7.08 -1.37
CA ILE A 228 1.17 6.62 -0.19
C ILE A 228 2.14 5.93 0.76
N GLY A 229 2.21 6.46 1.97
CA GLY A 229 2.94 5.90 3.09
C GLY A 229 2.12 4.86 3.85
N GLY A 230 2.83 3.98 4.54
CA GLY A 230 2.30 3.10 5.57
C GLY A 230 3.31 2.96 6.69
N GLY A 231 3.02 2.10 7.67
CA GLY A 231 4.01 1.75 8.67
C GLY A 231 3.44 1.21 9.97
N ASP A 232 4.36 0.76 10.82
CA ASP A 232 4.05 0.20 12.12
C ASP A 232 4.50 1.16 13.22
N VAL A 233 3.66 1.36 14.22
CA VAL A 233 3.94 2.26 15.34
C VAL A 233 4.03 1.50 16.66
N ILE A 234 4.94 1.93 17.52
CA ILE A 234 4.99 1.45 18.90
C ILE A 234 4.06 2.32 19.73
N VAL A 235 3.24 1.67 20.56
CA VAL A 235 2.31 2.29 21.48
C VAL A 235 2.50 1.71 22.88
N ALA A 236 2.12 2.47 23.90
CA ALA A 236 2.01 1.97 25.27
C ALA A 236 0.53 1.90 25.67
N THR A 237 0.10 0.76 26.20
CA THR A 237 -1.29 0.60 26.67
C THR A 237 -1.45 1.16 28.07
N ALA A 238 -2.63 1.72 28.38
CA ALA A 238 -2.94 2.26 29.69
C ALA A 238 -2.92 1.17 30.79
N ALA A 239 -3.27 -0.07 30.43
CA ALA A 239 -3.26 -1.24 31.31
C ALA A 239 -1.86 -1.81 31.61
N GLY A 240 -0.81 -1.30 30.96
CA GLY A 240 0.56 -1.73 31.20
C GLY A 240 1.04 -1.40 32.61
N ALA A 241 1.49 -2.42 33.36
CA ALA A 241 1.97 -2.28 34.74
C ALA A 241 3.43 -1.82 34.87
N HIS A 242 4.21 -1.93 33.79
CA HIS A 242 5.65 -1.62 33.78
C HIS A 242 5.95 -0.32 33.03
N ASP A 243 7.09 0.30 33.37
CA ASP A 243 7.60 1.42 32.61
C ASP A 243 8.09 0.95 31.23
N ALA A 244 7.40 1.40 30.18
CA ALA A 244 7.74 1.07 28.80
C ALA A 244 8.86 1.95 28.23
N LEU A 245 9.20 3.07 28.87
CA LEU A 245 10.12 4.07 28.30
C LEU A 245 11.51 3.54 27.97
N PRO A 246 12.16 2.68 28.78
CA PRO A 246 13.46 2.12 28.41
C PRO A 246 13.41 1.31 27.12
N VAL A 247 12.36 0.51 26.93
CA VAL A 247 12.17 -0.31 25.72
C VAL A 247 11.84 0.58 24.51
N LEU A 248 10.98 1.58 24.68
CA LEU A 248 10.66 2.55 23.64
C LEU A 248 11.90 3.35 23.20
N GLY A 249 12.73 3.78 24.16
CA GLY A 249 13.99 4.46 23.88
C GLY A 249 14.95 3.57 23.09
N ALA A 250 15.10 2.31 23.50
CA ALA A 250 15.96 1.35 22.81
C ALA A 250 15.49 1.06 21.37
N LEU A 251 14.20 0.80 21.16
CA LEU A 251 13.64 0.47 19.85
C LEU A 251 13.62 1.65 18.88
N THR A 252 13.64 2.88 19.39
CA THR A 252 13.58 4.08 18.55
C THR A 252 14.96 4.66 18.25
N ALA A 253 16.02 4.16 18.90
CA ALA A 253 17.38 4.61 18.61
C ALA A 253 17.69 4.44 17.10
N PRO A 254 18.35 5.40 16.43
CA PRO A 254 18.55 5.35 14.98
C PRO A 254 19.19 4.05 14.46
N ALA A 255 20.12 3.48 15.23
CA ALA A 255 20.80 2.23 14.89
C ALA A 255 20.02 0.95 15.24
N ALA A 256 18.90 1.06 15.98
CA ALA A 256 18.14 -0.10 16.43
C ALA A 256 17.58 -0.91 15.25
N VAL A 257 17.22 -0.22 14.16
CA VAL A 257 16.59 -0.85 12.99
C VAL A 257 17.57 -1.32 11.92
N SER A 258 18.87 -1.04 12.05
CA SER A 258 19.86 -1.30 11.00
C SER A 258 19.98 -2.78 10.63
N ALA A 259 19.88 -3.70 11.59
CA ALA A 259 19.90 -5.14 11.32
C ALA A 259 18.65 -5.61 10.56
N TRP A 260 17.48 -5.03 10.84
CA TRP A 260 16.26 -5.31 10.07
C TRP A 260 16.41 -4.85 8.61
N ILE A 261 17.00 -3.68 8.39
CA ILE A 261 17.22 -3.15 7.03
C ILE A 261 18.26 -3.99 6.28
N GLY A 262 19.41 -4.27 6.89
CA GLY A 262 20.53 -4.93 6.23
C GLY A 262 20.36 -6.45 6.06
N ASP A 263 19.95 -7.15 7.11
CA ASP A 263 19.99 -8.62 7.14
C ASP A 263 18.65 -9.23 6.71
N TYR A 264 17.55 -8.69 7.24
CA TYR A 264 16.21 -9.25 7.05
C TYR A 264 15.46 -8.64 5.87
N GLY A 265 15.63 -7.34 5.63
CA GLY A 265 14.93 -6.60 4.58
C GLY A 265 13.49 -6.25 4.91
N GLY A 266 12.81 -5.62 3.94
CA GLY A 266 11.41 -5.23 4.02
C GLY A 266 11.11 -4.22 5.14
N PHE A 267 12.04 -3.29 5.33
CA PHE A 267 12.01 -2.28 6.37
C PHE A 267 12.51 -0.96 5.80
N LEU A 268 11.72 0.10 5.97
CA LEU A 268 12.16 1.48 5.79
C LEU A 268 12.26 2.15 7.15
N ALA A 269 13.38 2.82 7.41
CA ALA A 269 13.53 3.59 8.63
C ALA A 269 12.55 4.76 8.62
N PRO A 270 11.74 4.96 9.67
CA PRO A 270 10.83 6.09 9.72
C PRO A 270 11.51 7.41 10.09
N SER A 271 12.73 7.34 10.62
CA SER A 271 13.52 8.50 11.02
C SER A 271 14.59 8.77 9.94
N PRO A 272 14.70 10.01 9.43
CA PRO A 272 15.73 10.38 8.45
C PRO A 272 17.16 10.38 9.04
N ARG A 273 17.29 10.15 10.35
CA ARG A 273 18.58 10.06 11.05
C ARG A 273 19.20 8.65 11.00
N THR A 274 18.47 7.66 10.49
CA THR A 274 18.97 6.29 10.36
C THR A 274 19.66 6.13 9.01
N VAL A 275 20.87 5.56 9.00
CA VAL A 275 21.65 5.33 7.78
C VAL A 275 22.25 3.91 7.81
N PRO A 276 22.03 3.06 6.79
CA PRO A 276 21.07 3.25 5.69
C PRO A 276 19.63 3.23 6.21
N ASP A 277 18.73 3.96 5.54
CA ASP A 277 17.29 3.99 5.82
C ASP A 277 16.48 2.97 5.01
N HIS A 278 17.07 2.37 3.96
CA HIS A 278 16.42 1.40 3.09
C HIS A 278 17.40 0.33 2.57
N PRO A 279 16.90 -0.84 2.10
CA PRO A 279 17.73 -1.88 1.50
C PRO A 279 18.22 -1.50 0.08
N PRO A 280 19.41 -1.96 -0.36
CA PRO A 280 19.99 -1.59 -1.67
C PRO A 280 19.12 -1.87 -2.90
N MET A 281 18.20 -2.84 -2.83
CA MET A 281 17.29 -3.16 -3.93
C MET A 281 16.32 -2.01 -4.27
N LEU A 282 16.12 -1.08 -3.34
CA LEU A 282 15.24 0.07 -3.50
C LEU A 282 15.98 1.36 -3.90
N GLU A 283 17.30 1.32 -4.12
CA GLU A 283 18.11 2.50 -4.46
C GLU A 283 17.55 3.26 -5.67
N ALA A 284 17.06 2.55 -6.69
CA ALA A 284 16.48 3.14 -7.90
C ALA A 284 15.24 4.01 -7.64
N VAL A 285 14.60 3.85 -6.48
CA VAL A 285 13.41 4.61 -6.06
C VAL A 285 13.62 5.32 -4.71
N ALA A 286 14.87 5.46 -4.24
CA ALA A 286 15.19 5.99 -2.91
C ALA A 286 14.56 7.38 -2.65
N GLY A 287 14.54 8.26 -3.66
CA GLY A 287 13.93 9.58 -3.57
C GLY A 287 12.41 9.58 -3.32
N GLU A 288 11.74 8.44 -3.55
CA GLU A 288 10.28 8.31 -3.42
C GLU A 288 9.86 7.56 -2.15
N LEU A 289 10.78 6.88 -1.47
CA LEU A 289 10.46 6.03 -0.30
C LEU A 289 9.88 6.83 0.87
N HIS A 290 10.25 8.10 0.99
CA HIS A 290 9.82 9.02 2.04
C HIS A 290 9.07 10.25 1.51
N SER A 291 8.71 10.29 0.21
CA SER A 291 8.05 11.44 -0.42
C SER A 291 6.53 11.49 -0.20
N TRP A 292 5.99 10.54 0.58
CA TRP A 292 4.56 10.36 0.74
C TRP A 292 3.85 11.58 1.33
N THR A 293 2.69 11.87 0.76
CA THR A 293 1.79 12.99 1.13
C THR A 293 0.46 12.50 1.68
N ALA A 294 0.19 11.21 1.54
CA ALA A 294 -0.96 10.52 2.12
C ALA A 294 -0.50 9.25 2.83
N PHE A 295 -1.30 8.77 3.77
CA PHE A 295 -1.10 7.48 4.43
C PHE A 295 -2.16 6.48 3.94
N ASP A 296 -1.92 5.19 4.12
CA ASP A 296 -2.77 4.07 3.71
C ASP A 296 -4.26 4.35 3.90
N PHE A 297 -4.98 4.48 2.77
CA PHE A 297 -6.40 4.80 2.73
C PHE A 297 -7.23 3.86 3.60
N ALA A 298 -6.98 2.56 3.48
CA ALA A 298 -7.77 1.53 4.15
C ALA A 298 -7.60 1.56 5.67
N ASP A 299 -6.40 1.92 6.14
CA ASP A 299 -6.14 2.13 7.56
C ASP A 299 -6.82 3.40 8.07
N LEU A 300 -6.77 4.47 7.29
CA LEU A 300 -7.32 5.77 7.71
C LEU A 300 -8.84 5.80 7.77
N ILE A 301 -9.54 5.02 6.94
CA ILE A 301 -11.01 4.94 6.99
C ILE A 301 -11.55 3.91 7.99
N GLY A 302 -10.67 3.32 8.82
CA GLY A 302 -11.03 2.42 9.91
C GLY A 302 -11.81 1.19 9.44
N ALA A 303 -12.92 0.87 10.13
CA ALA A 303 -13.71 -0.33 9.84
C ALA A 303 -14.21 -0.42 8.38
N ALA A 304 -14.48 0.73 7.74
CA ALA A 304 -14.89 0.80 6.34
C ALA A 304 -13.81 0.30 5.38
N GLY A 305 -12.53 0.34 5.78
CA GLY A 305 -11.40 -0.13 4.99
C GLY A 305 -11.05 -1.59 5.21
N ARG A 306 -11.88 -2.36 5.94
CA ARG A 306 -11.58 -3.74 6.35
C ARG A 306 -12.47 -4.75 5.64
N ARG A 307 -12.42 -5.99 6.14
CA ARG A 307 -13.10 -7.19 5.63
C ARG A 307 -14.55 -6.94 5.23
N ASP A 308 -15.34 -6.28 6.07
CA ASP A 308 -16.78 -6.12 5.83
C ASP A 308 -17.13 -4.89 4.97
N GLY A 309 -16.19 -3.98 4.78
CA GLY A 309 -16.31 -2.80 3.92
C GLY A 309 -15.56 -2.97 2.59
N LEU A 310 -14.59 -2.10 2.34
CA LEU A 310 -13.87 -1.96 1.08
C LEU A 310 -13.26 -3.28 0.60
N TRP A 311 -12.72 -4.13 1.47
CA TRP A 311 -12.11 -5.40 1.05
C TRP A 311 -13.12 -6.31 0.36
N ARG A 312 -14.30 -6.48 0.96
CA ARG A 312 -15.38 -7.28 0.38
C ARG A 312 -15.86 -6.66 -0.92
N VAL A 313 -16.09 -5.34 -0.96
CA VAL A 313 -16.55 -4.65 -2.16
C VAL A 313 -15.60 -4.83 -3.33
N LEU A 314 -14.29 -4.72 -3.10
CA LEU A 314 -13.29 -4.92 -4.15
C LEU A 314 -13.15 -6.39 -4.55
N THR A 315 -13.32 -7.31 -3.61
CA THR A 315 -13.35 -8.76 -3.88
C THR A 315 -14.55 -9.12 -4.77
N ASP A 316 -15.73 -8.57 -4.48
CA ASP A 316 -16.96 -8.77 -5.24
C ASP A 316 -16.85 -8.17 -6.64
N LEU A 317 -16.24 -6.98 -6.77
CA LEU A 317 -15.92 -6.38 -8.07
C LEU A 317 -15.02 -7.30 -8.89
N LEU A 318 -13.91 -7.79 -8.30
CA LEU A 318 -12.96 -8.70 -8.94
C LEU A 318 -13.64 -9.99 -9.44
N ILE A 319 -14.48 -10.60 -8.59
CA ILE A 319 -15.27 -11.80 -8.94
C ILE A 319 -16.22 -11.51 -10.09
N THR A 320 -16.90 -10.36 -10.05
CA THR A 320 -17.98 -10.04 -10.99
C THR A 320 -17.47 -9.79 -12.40
N VAL A 321 -16.36 -9.06 -12.52
CA VAL A 321 -15.86 -8.57 -13.82
C VAL A 321 -14.73 -9.40 -14.41
N GLY A 322 -14.02 -10.16 -13.57
CA GLY A 322 -12.85 -10.92 -13.97
C GLY A 322 -13.16 -12.05 -14.97
N ASP A 323 -12.11 -12.66 -15.54
CA ASP A 323 -12.20 -13.79 -16.49
C ASP A 323 -13.07 -13.53 -17.75
N GLY A 324 -13.12 -12.28 -18.18
CA GLY A 324 -13.71 -11.83 -19.44
C GLY A 324 -15.09 -11.21 -19.31
N HIS A 325 -15.51 -10.84 -18.10
CA HIS A 325 -16.85 -10.32 -17.81
C HIS A 325 -16.92 -8.78 -17.82
N ALA A 326 -16.20 -8.13 -18.74
CA ALA A 326 -16.16 -6.67 -18.87
C ALA A 326 -17.55 -6.05 -19.12
N GLU A 327 -18.48 -6.80 -19.71
CA GLU A 327 -19.86 -6.38 -19.93
C GLU A 327 -20.63 -6.10 -18.62
N ARG A 328 -20.14 -6.60 -17.48
CA ARG A 328 -20.77 -6.41 -16.17
C ARG A 328 -20.21 -5.21 -15.41
N LEU A 329 -19.20 -4.53 -15.97
CA LEU A 329 -18.43 -3.54 -15.24
C LEU A 329 -19.29 -2.38 -14.72
N ASP A 330 -20.15 -1.80 -15.56
CA ASP A 330 -21.02 -0.68 -15.15
C ASP A 330 -21.90 -1.06 -13.95
N ALA A 331 -22.60 -2.19 -14.05
CA ALA A 331 -23.45 -2.69 -12.98
C ALA A 331 -22.66 -3.07 -11.71
N ALA A 332 -21.42 -3.55 -11.86
CA ALA A 332 -20.54 -3.90 -10.76
C ALA A 332 -20.03 -2.65 -10.02
N VAL A 333 -19.69 -1.57 -10.74
CA VAL A 333 -19.32 -0.28 -10.14
C VAL A 333 -20.50 0.30 -9.37
N ASP A 334 -21.69 0.31 -9.96
CA ASP A 334 -22.92 0.74 -9.31
C ASP A 334 -23.23 -0.05 -8.03
N HIS A 335 -23.01 -1.37 -8.07
CA HIS A 335 -23.19 -2.23 -6.91
C HIS A 335 -22.15 -1.92 -5.82
N ALA A 336 -20.88 -1.74 -6.19
CA ALA A 336 -19.80 -1.43 -5.28
C ALA A 336 -20.03 -0.12 -4.52
N VAL A 337 -20.42 0.95 -5.22
CA VAL A 337 -20.76 2.24 -4.59
C VAL A 337 -21.92 2.09 -3.61
N ARG A 338 -23.02 1.46 -4.03
CA ARG A 338 -24.17 1.21 -3.13
C ARG A 338 -23.78 0.41 -1.88
N ALA A 339 -22.95 -0.60 -2.03
CA ALA A 339 -22.50 -1.44 -0.93
C ALA A 339 -21.66 -0.66 0.10
N LEU A 340 -20.81 0.26 -0.37
CA LEU A 340 -20.05 1.16 0.51
C LEU A 340 -20.97 2.14 1.25
N ASP A 341 -21.93 2.76 0.56
CA ASP A 341 -22.91 3.64 1.19
C ASP A 341 -23.81 2.91 2.20
N GLU A 342 -24.19 1.66 1.91
CA GLU A 342 -24.93 0.81 2.84
C GLU A 342 -24.12 0.49 4.09
N PHE A 343 -22.81 0.24 3.95
CA PHE A 343 -21.92 0.04 5.09
C PHE A 343 -21.92 1.27 6.01
N GLU A 344 -21.75 2.46 5.45
CA GLU A 344 -21.74 3.73 6.20
C GLU A 344 -23.08 4.03 6.90
N ARG A 345 -24.20 3.53 6.35
CA ARG A 345 -25.52 3.65 7.01
C ARG A 345 -25.72 2.65 8.14
N ARG A 346 -25.21 1.42 8.02
CA ARG A 346 -25.37 0.35 9.02
C ARG A 346 -24.45 0.49 10.23
N ALA A 347 -23.32 1.17 10.06
CA ALA A 347 -22.35 1.40 11.13
C ALA A 347 -22.80 2.47 12.15
N ARG A 348 -23.97 3.09 11.93
CA ARG A 348 -24.61 4.07 12.81
C ARG A 348 -25.60 3.40 13.76
#